data_AF-A0A1Q4C6V5-F1
#
_entry.id   AF-A0A1Q4C6V5-F1
#
_cell.length_a   1.000
_cell.length_b   1.000
_cell.length_c   1.000
_cell.angle_alpha   90.00
_cell.angle_beta   90.00
_cell.angle_gamma   90.00
#
_symmetry.space_group_name_H-M   'P 1'
#
loop_
_entity.id
_entity.type
_entity.pdbx_description
1 polymer ?
#
loop_
_entity_poly.entity_id
_entity_poly.type
_entity_poly.pdbx_seq_one_letter_code
_entity_poly.pdbx_strand_id
1 'polypeptide(L)'
;MSLADDRALSLNFILTKRFEMADSIEQLKQLATQRLSHLQSLIRPDLGSHKRIKLQRAGCGNSGSLLHDDVSAQHAKLLFDDYKNLFSEKANDQLRFITILHSVTSPTLESVIDAASRMEREINRAVGQAGVACLGATEIEVVNLKLLEKIKSLSDNEARKLNVLQNISDCSDVDPDCGVMIHFHGIVVSNSSLRNKELRSALTNVEDWARSPYQIELKNLFRNKTITQNLEKIASYVTKGGNENLRYNAGFGRDLPEDTDARIWRAGTGRADEGGETLTDERALTLHEIALLDRIWIALMSRRPDMRGYLIES
;
A
#
# COMPACT_ATOMS: atom_id res chain seq x y z
N MET A 1 13.96 -22.59 76.36
CA MET A 1 14.31 -21.80 75.17
C MET A 1 13.04 -21.58 74.36
N SER A 2 12.86 -20.36 73.88
CA SER A 2 11.58 -19.63 73.87
C SER A 2 10.88 -19.66 72.52
N LEU A 3 9.54 -19.79 72.53
CA LEU A 3 8.61 -19.55 71.41
C LEU A 3 8.80 -18.19 70.71
N ALA A 4 9.59 -17.28 71.29
CA ALA A 4 9.95 -16.00 70.70
C ALA A 4 10.94 -16.12 69.53
N ASP A 5 11.85 -17.10 69.54
CA ASP A 5 12.88 -17.24 68.50
C ASP A 5 12.29 -17.75 67.17
N ASP A 6 11.32 -18.67 67.24
CA ASP A 6 10.62 -19.18 66.05
C ASP A 6 9.72 -18.13 65.39
N ARG A 7 9.12 -17.22 66.17
CA ARG A 7 8.32 -16.10 65.63
C ARG A 7 9.20 -15.06 64.93
N ALA A 8 10.39 -14.78 65.46
CA ALA A 8 11.33 -13.84 64.84
C ALA A 8 11.88 -14.38 63.50
N LEU A 9 12.19 -15.69 63.43
CA LEU A 9 12.61 -16.36 62.20
C LEU A 9 11.48 -16.39 61.16
N SER A 10 10.25 -16.66 61.57
CA SER A 10 9.07 -16.64 60.70
C SER A 10 8.79 -15.25 60.12
N LEU A 11 8.89 -14.19 60.94
CA LEU A 11 8.67 -12.82 60.49
C LEU A 11 9.75 -12.37 59.48
N ASN A 12 11.02 -12.68 59.75
CA ASN A 12 12.11 -12.39 58.83
C ASN A 12 11.92 -13.13 57.50
N PHE A 13 11.53 -14.40 57.53
CA PHE A 13 11.27 -15.17 56.32
C PHE A 13 10.11 -14.59 55.48
N ILE A 14 9.04 -14.13 56.13
CA ILE A 14 7.90 -13.49 55.45
C ILE A 14 8.29 -12.13 54.87
N LEU A 15 9.07 -11.34 55.58
CA LEU A 15 9.55 -10.04 55.11
C LEU A 15 10.50 -10.21 53.92
N THR A 16 11.48 -11.12 53.99
CA THR A 16 12.39 -11.43 52.88
C THR A 16 11.60 -11.87 51.63
N LYS A 17 10.62 -12.77 51.79
CA LYS A 17 9.77 -13.18 50.67
C LYS A 17 8.91 -12.06 50.09
N ARG A 18 8.46 -11.11 50.91
CA ARG A 18 7.70 -9.94 50.42
C ARG A 18 8.59 -8.97 49.65
N PHE A 19 9.83 -8.76 50.09
CA PHE A 19 10.82 -7.97 49.37
C PHE A 19 11.21 -8.63 48.03
N GLU A 20 11.50 -9.93 48.03
CA GLU A 20 11.79 -10.68 46.79
C GLU A 20 10.63 -10.63 45.78
N MET A 21 9.39 -10.68 46.28
CA MET A 21 8.19 -10.62 45.43
C MET A 21 7.94 -9.22 44.88
N ALA A 22 8.24 -8.16 45.65
CA ALA A 22 8.17 -6.77 45.19
C ALA A 22 9.22 -6.51 44.10
N ASP A 23 10.47 -6.95 44.31
CA ASP A 23 11.55 -6.87 43.32
C ASP A 23 11.20 -7.65 42.05
N SER A 24 10.59 -8.83 42.18
CA SER A 24 10.13 -9.64 41.05
C SER A 24 9.02 -8.95 40.24
N ILE A 25 8.09 -8.25 40.90
CA ILE A 25 7.03 -7.48 40.22
C ILE A 25 7.62 -6.25 39.51
N GLU A 26 8.58 -5.58 40.12
CA GLU A 26 9.25 -4.43 39.52
C GLU A 26 10.09 -4.83 38.30
N GLN A 27 10.81 -5.96 38.39
CA GLN A 27 11.49 -6.57 37.25
C GLN A 27 10.51 -6.97 36.14
N LEU A 28 9.36 -7.56 36.46
CA LEU A 28 8.33 -7.89 35.46
C LEU A 28 7.75 -6.64 34.78
N LYS A 29 7.56 -5.54 35.52
CA LYS A 29 7.11 -4.26 34.95
C LYS A 29 8.18 -3.64 34.04
N GLN A 30 9.45 -3.69 34.43
CA GLN A 30 10.55 -3.23 33.58
C GLN A 30 10.65 -4.08 32.31
N LEU A 31 10.50 -5.40 32.42
CA LEU A 31 10.58 -6.33 31.30
C LEU A 31 9.36 -6.19 30.37
N ALA A 32 8.16 -5.94 30.91
CA ALA A 32 6.98 -5.60 30.14
C ALA A 32 7.11 -4.24 29.44
N THR A 33 7.68 -3.24 30.11
CA THR A 33 7.97 -1.92 29.52
C THR A 33 9.01 -2.04 28.42
N GLN A 34 10.10 -2.77 28.63
CA GLN A 34 11.12 -3.06 27.61
C GLN A 34 10.54 -3.82 26.43
N ARG A 35 9.67 -4.82 26.66
CA ARG A 35 8.98 -5.56 25.60
C ARG A 35 7.98 -4.68 24.86
N LEU A 36 7.27 -3.79 25.54
CA LEU A 36 6.36 -2.84 24.93
C LEU A 36 7.13 -1.80 24.10
N SER A 37 8.23 -1.25 24.62
CA SER A 37 9.13 -0.36 23.89
C SER A 37 9.79 -1.07 22.71
N HIS A 38 10.13 -2.34 22.85
CA HIS A 38 10.62 -3.17 21.75
C HIS A 38 9.53 -3.42 20.70
N LEU A 39 8.30 -3.75 21.11
CA LEU A 39 7.14 -3.87 20.22
C LEU A 39 6.78 -2.54 19.55
N GLN A 40 6.91 -1.41 20.25
CA GLN A 40 6.75 -0.04 19.71
C GLN A 40 7.93 0.40 18.85
N SER A 41 9.11 -0.21 18.99
CA SER A 41 10.23 -0.02 18.06
C SER A 41 10.07 -0.90 16.80
N LEU A 42 9.31 -1.99 16.91
CA LEU A 42 8.95 -2.88 15.81
C LEU A 42 7.70 -2.40 15.05
N ILE A 43 6.74 -1.81 15.75
CA ILE A 43 5.56 -1.13 15.19
C ILE A 43 5.96 0.33 15.04
N ARG A 44 6.30 0.77 13.83
CA ARG A 44 6.95 2.06 13.55
C ARG A 44 5.97 3.25 13.38
N PRO A 45 5.71 4.07 14.40
CA PRO A 45 4.93 5.31 14.25
C PRO A 45 5.70 6.44 13.53
N ASP A 46 7.00 6.28 13.29
CA ASP A 46 7.90 7.28 12.70
C ASP A 46 7.88 7.30 11.16
N LEU A 47 7.39 6.24 10.51
CA LEU A 47 7.22 6.20 9.05
C LEU A 47 6.40 7.39 8.52
N GLY A 48 5.31 7.74 9.21
CA GLY A 48 4.49 8.91 8.88
C GLY A 48 5.26 10.24 9.04
N SER A 49 6.18 10.33 10.01
CA SER A 49 7.03 11.51 10.19
C SER A 49 8.04 11.68 9.05
N HIS A 50 8.64 10.58 8.57
CA HIS A 50 9.56 10.61 7.44
C HIS A 50 8.84 10.94 6.13
N LYS A 51 7.65 10.37 5.90
CA LYS A 51 6.81 10.68 4.74
C LYS A 51 6.43 12.16 4.73
N ARG A 52 5.94 12.69 5.86
CA ARG A 52 5.60 14.12 6.01
C ARG A 52 6.80 15.04 5.74
N ILE A 53 7.98 14.72 6.28
CA ILE A 53 9.21 15.50 6.03
C ILE A 53 9.58 15.47 4.54
N LYS A 54 9.51 14.31 3.88
CA LYS A 54 9.79 14.18 2.45
C LYS A 54 8.80 14.99 1.60
N LEU A 55 7.50 14.93 1.90
CA LEU A 55 6.48 15.75 1.25
C LEU A 55 6.77 17.25 1.44
N GLN A 56 7.10 17.67 2.67
CA GLN A 56 7.47 19.06 2.93
C GLN A 56 8.69 19.51 2.12
N ARG A 57 9.74 18.68 2.05
CA ARG A 57 10.95 18.96 1.25
C ARG A 57 10.69 18.98 -0.25
N ALA A 58 9.72 18.19 -0.72
CA ALA A 58 9.26 18.21 -2.11
C ALA A 58 8.31 19.39 -2.42
N GLY A 59 7.97 20.22 -1.43
CA GLY A 59 7.09 21.37 -1.58
C GLY A 59 5.59 21.04 -1.51
N CYS A 60 5.21 19.82 -1.16
CA CYS A 60 3.83 19.33 -1.12
C CYS A 60 3.32 19.01 0.30
N GLY A 61 3.96 19.56 1.34
CA GLY A 61 3.63 19.27 2.74
C GLY A 61 2.19 19.60 3.17
N ASN A 62 1.47 20.43 2.42
CA ASN A 62 0.08 20.82 2.69
C ASN A 62 -0.81 20.70 1.42
N SER A 63 -0.44 19.84 0.46
CA SER A 63 -1.14 19.74 -0.82
C SER A 63 -2.56 19.20 -0.72
N GLY A 64 -2.87 18.47 0.36
CA GLY A 64 -4.18 17.81 0.53
C GLY A 64 -4.43 16.68 -0.47
N SER A 65 -3.37 16.12 -1.07
CA SER A 65 -3.47 14.97 -1.98
C SER A 65 -3.59 13.64 -1.22
N LEU A 66 -3.88 12.56 -1.94
CA LEU A 66 -3.91 11.19 -1.40
C LEU A 66 -2.55 10.69 -0.86
N LEU A 67 -1.46 11.44 -1.08
CA LEU A 67 -0.18 11.13 -0.44
C LEU A 67 -0.19 11.41 1.05
N HIS A 68 -1.13 12.19 1.58
CA HIS A 68 -1.24 12.43 3.02
C HIS A 68 -2.12 11.37 3.67
N ASP A 69 -1.61 10.76 4.76
CA ASP A 69 -2.25 9.59 5.37
C ASP A 69 -3.65 9.90 5.93
N ASP A 70 -3.86 11.10 6.44
CA ASP A 70 -5.15 11.60 6.93
C ASP A 70 -6.16 11.79 5.79
N VAL A 71 -5.73 12.36 4.66
CA VAL A 71 -6.55 12.49 3.44
C VAL A 71 -6.90 11.10 2.90
N SER A 72 -5.92 10.20 2.78
CA SER A 72 -6.15 8.82 2.34
C SER A 72 -7.14 8.07 3.25
N ALA A 73 -7.02 8.22 4.57
CA ALA A 73 -7.93 7.60 5.53
C ALA A 73 -9.36 8.16 5.44
N GLN A 74 -9.53 9.46 5.22
CA GLN A 74 -10.84 10.06 4.97
C GLN A 74 -11.46 9.48 3.69
N HIS A 75 -10.69 9.40 2.61
CA HIS A 75 -11.15 8.86 1.34
C HIS A 75 -11.48 7.37 1.43
N ALA A 76 -10.71 6.59 2.21
CA ALA A 76 -11.00 5.18 2.49
C ALA A 76 -12.37 5.01 3.15
N LYS A 77 -12.68 5.87 4.14
CA LYS A 77 -13.97 5.82 4.83
C LYS A 77 -15.14 6.12 3.89
N LEU A 78 -15.02 7.14 3.05
CA LEU A 78 -16.05 7.49 2.06
C LEU A 78 -16.26 6.35 1.05
N LEU A 79 -15.18 5.77 0.54
CA LEU A 79 -15.26 4.66 -0.40
C LEU A 79 -15.86 3.40 0.23
N PHE A 80 -15.56 3.14 1.50
CA PHE A 80 -16.19 2.05 2.24
C PHE A 80 -17.70 2.23 2.38
N ASP A 81 -18.17 3.45 2.64
CA ASP A 81 -19.61 3.74 2.71
C ASP A 81 -20.29 3.51 1.36
N ASP A 82 -19.67 3.93 0.25
CA ASP A 82 -20.18 3.64 -1.11
C ASP A 82 -20.20 2.14 -1.41
N TYR A 83 -19.14 1.41 -1.04
CA TYR A 83 -19.11 -0.03 -1.15
C TYR A 83 -20.21 -0.71 -0.35
N LYS A 84 -20.52 -0.23 0.85
CA LYS A 84 -21.65 -0.78 1.61
C LYS A 84 -22.96 -0.52 0.90
N ASN A 85 -23.18 0.68 0.39
CA ASN A 85 -24.41 1.05 -0.32
C ASN A 85 -24.62 0.19 -1.58
N LEU A 86 -23.55 -0.10 -2.31
CA LEU A 86 -23.63 -0.86 -3.57
C LEU A 86 -23.59 -2.39 -3.38
N PHE A 87 -22.82 -2.88 -2.40
CA PHE A 87 -22.43 -4.29 -2.35
C PHE A 87 -22.75 -5.02 -1.03
N SER A 88 -23.20 -4.34 0.03
CA SER A 88 -23.40 -5.00 1.35
C SER A 88 -24.44 -6.11 1.37
N GLU A 89 -25.47 -6.02 0.52
CA GLU A 89 -26.51 -7.05 0.39
C GLU A 89 -26.10 -8.23 -0.50
N LYS A 90 -24.94 -8.15 -1.17
CA LYS A 90 -24.46 -9.21 -2.07
C LYS A 90 -23.76 -10.30 -1.27
N ALA A 91 -23.92 -11.55 -1.69
CA ALA A 91 -23.11 -12.63 -1.13
C ALA A 91 -21.64 -12.50 -1.58
N ASN A 92 -20.70 -12.90 -0.71
CA ASN A 92 -19.26 -12.75 -0.96
C ASN A 92 -18.82 -13.43 -2.28
N ASP A 93 -19.41 -14.57 -2.60
CA ASP A 93 -19.18 -15.32 -3.85
C ASP A 93 -19.72 -14.64 -5.12
N GLN A 94 -20.52 -13.58 -4.99
CA GLN A 94 -20.97 -12.73 -6.09
C GLN A 94 -20.02 -11.57 -6.38
N LEU A 95 -19.07 -11.29 -5.49
CA LEU A 95 -18.14 -10.17 -5.64
C LEU A 95 -16.78 -10.66 -6.11
N ARG A 96 -16.14 -9.93 -7.02
CA ARG A 96 -14.74 -10.16 -7.39
C ARG A 96 -13.94 -8.90 -7.16
N PHE A 97 -12.74 -9.08 -6.62
CA PHE A 97 -11.72 -8.04 -6.63
C PHE A 97 -11.02 -8.09 -7.98
N ILE A 98 -11.01 -6.97 -8.69
CA ILE A 98 -10.38 -6.80 -9.98
C ILE A 98 -9.11 -5.95 -9.85
N THR A 99 -8.04 -6.39 -10.50
CA THR A 99 -6.83 -5.60 -10.74
C THR A 99 -6.60 -5.53 -12.24
N ILE A 100 -6.35 -4.34 -12.77
CA ILE A 100 -5.96 -4.14 -14.17
C ILE A 100 -4.68 -3.30 -14.22
N LEU A 101 -3.58 -3.85 -14.73
CA LEU A 101 -2.37 -3.11 -15.06
C LEU A 101 -2.53 -2.56 -16.47
N HIS A 102 -2.82 -1.26 -16.58
CA HIS A 102 -3.14 -0.65 -17.87
C HIS A 102 -1.89 -0.37 -18.69
N SER A 103 -1.00 0.48 -18.18
CA SER A 103 0.16 0.96 -18.93
C SER A 103 1.27 1.47 -18.02
N VAL A 104 2.49 1.54 -18.56
CA VAL A 104 3.57 2.39 -18.05
C VAL A 104 3.78 3.54 -19.02
N THR A 105 3.77 4.76 -18.51
CA THR A 105 3.90 5.98 -19.31
C THR A 105 5.06 6.86 -18.83
N SER A 106 5.35 7.88 -19.62
CA SER A 106 6.39 8.87 -19.31
C SER A 106 6.03 9.61 -18.03
N PRO A 107 7.01 10.00 -17.19
CA PRO A 107 6.78 10.67 -15.92
C PRO A 107 6.40 12.16 -16.13
N THR A 108 5.34 12.41 -16.87
CA THR A 108 4.75 13.73 -17.09
C THR A 108 3.30 13.73 -16.67
N LEU A 109 2.79 14.88 -16.23
CA LEU A 109 1.41 14.99 -15.81
C LEU A 109 0.43 14.66 -16.96
N GLU A 110 0.69 15.19 -18.15
CA GLU A 110 -0.14 15.00 -19.34
C GLU A 110 -0.26 13.52 -19.71
N SER A 111 0.88 12.83 -19.86
CA SER A 111 0.89 11.42 -20.26
C SER A 111 0.19 10.51 -19.26
N VAL A 112 0.29 10.82 -17.95
CA VAL A 112 -0.38 10.06 -16.90
C VAL A 112 -1.89 10.31 -16.89
N ILE A 113 -2.33 11.56 -16.99
CA ILE A 113 -3.76 11.89 -17.02
C ILE A 113 -4.45 11.32 -18.26
N ASP A 114 -3.77 11.35 -19.41
CA ASP A 114 -4.28 10.74 -20.64
C ASP A 114 -4.41 9.22 -20.51
N ALA A 115 -3.42 8.55 -19.91
CA ALA A 115 -3.46 7.12 -19.66
C ALA A 115 -4.55 6.73 -18.66
N ALA A 116 -4.71 7.48 -17.56
CA ALA A 116 -5.79 7.26 -16.60
C ALA A 116 -7.18 7.42 -17.26
N SER A 117 -7.33 8.43 -18.14
CA SER A 117 -8.56 8.68 -18.87
C SER A 117 -8.86 7.58 -19.91
N ARG A 118 -7.83 7.03 -20.57
CA ARG A 118 -7.97 5.85 -21.44
C ARG A 118 -8.43 4.64 -20.64
N MET A 119 -7.74 4.33 -19.55
CA MET A 119 -8.08 3.21 -18.66
C MET A 119 -9.54 3.28 -18.20
N GLU A 120 -10.00 4.44 -17.75
CA GLU A 120 -11.37 4.65 -17.31
C GLU A 120 -12.39 4.37 -18.42
N ARG A 121 -12.15 4.87 -19.64
CA ARG A 121 -13.04 4.59 -20.78
C ARG A 121 -13.10 3.10 -21.10
N GLU A 122 -11.96 2.42 -21.11
CA GLU A 122 -11.90 0.98 -21.40
C GLU A 122 -12.57 0.15 -20.30
N ILE A 123 -12.42 0.53 -19.03
CA ILE A 123 -13.13 -0.11 -17.92
C ILE A 123 -14.63 0.05 -18.08
N ASN A 124 -15.13 1.27 -18.27
CA ASN A 124 -16.55 1.54 -18.42
C ASN A 124 -17.14 0.81 -19.64
N ARG A 125 -16.39 0.74 -20.73
CA ARG A 125 -16.77 -0.04 -21.92
C ARG A 125 -16.87 -1.53 -21.63
N ALA A 126 -15.83 -2.14 -21.05
CA ALA A 126 -15.79 -3.58 -20.81
C ALA A 126 -16.80 -4.03 -19.74
N VAL A 127 -16.94 -3.26 -18.66
CA VAL A 127 -17.91 -3.48 -17.58
C VAL A 127 -19.34 -3.32 -18.11
N GLY A 128 -19.61 -2.26 -18.87
CA GLY A 128 -20.91 -2.02 -19.50
C GLY A 128 -21.30 -3.12 -20.49
N GLN A 129 -20.36 -3.60 -21.32
CA GLN A 129 -20.58 -4.75 -22.22
C GLN A 129 -20.92 -6.04 -21.45
N ALA A 130 -20.33 -6.24 -20.27
CA ALA A 130 -20.60 -7.40 -19.43
C ALA A 130 -21.86 -7.25 -18.56
N GLY A 131 -22.47 -6.06 -18.49
CA GLY A 131 -23.65 -5.79 -17.67
C GLY A 131 -23.43 -6.02 -16.18
N VAL A 132 -22.22 -5.72 -15.68
CA VAL A 132 -21.85 -5.83 -14.26
C VAL A 132 -21.67 -4.44 -13.67
N ALA A 133 -21.92 -4.30 -12.37
CA ALA A 133 -21.57 -3.07 -11.65
C ALA A 133 -20.11 -3.13 -11.20
N CYS A 134 -19.42 -2.00 -11.26
CA CYS A 134 -18.02 -1.82 -10.88
C CYS A 134 -17.83 -0.54 -10.08
N LEU A 135 -17.12 -0.63 -8.96
CA LEU A 135 -16.59 0.56 -8.28
C LEU A 135 -15.15 0.28 -7.85
N GLY A 136 -14.25 1.18 -8.24
CA GLY A 136 -12.84 1.09 -7.89
C GLY A 136 -12.11 2.42 -8.03
N ALA A 137 -10.78 2.35 -7.92
CA ALA A 137 -9.90 3.49 -7.95
C ALA A 137 -8.80 3.29 -8.99
N THR A 138 -8.43 4.37 -9.67
CA THR A 138 -7.14 4.51 -10.32
C THR A 138 -6.07 4.59 -9.25
N GLU A 139 -5.03 3.78 -9.38
CA GLU A 139 -3.81 3.86 -8.60
C GLU A 139 -2.63 4.22 -9.53
N ILE A 140 -1.70 5.00 -8.99
CA ILE A 140 -0.55 5.55 -9.72
C ILE A 140 0.70 5.16 -8.95
N GLU A 141 1.61 4.45 -9.61
CA GLU A 141 2.89 4.03 -9.05
C GLU A 141 4.05 4.53 -9.93
N VAL A 142 4.94 5.33 -9.37
CA VAL A 142 6.25 5.59 -9.97
C VAL A 142 7.10 4.32 -9.86
N VAL A 143 7.63 3.88 -11.00
CA VAL A 143 8.45 2.68 -11.15
C VAL A 143 9.83 3.04 -11.69
N ASN A 144 10.85 2.31 -11.24
CA ASN A 144 12.23 2.48 -11.72
C ASN A 144 12.65 1.21 -12.46
N LEU A 145 12.66 1.26 -13.79
CA LEU A 145 12.95 0.10 -14.63
C LEU A 145 14.42 -0.29 -14.54
N LYS A 146 15.34 0.68 -14.41
CA LYS A 146 16.78 0.40 -14.18
C LYS A 146 17.03 -0.33 -12.88
N LEU A 147 16.36 0.07 -11.80
CA LEU A 147 16.47 -0.59 -10.52
C LEU A 147 15.96 -2.02 -10.63
N LEU A 148 14.79 -2.23 -11.24
CA LEU A 148 14.24 -3.56 -11.49
C LEU A 148 15.17 -4.42 -12.36
N GLU A 149 15.80 -3.85 -13.38
CA GLU A 149 16.80 -4.52 -14.21
C GLU A 149 18.01 -4.99 -13.40
N LYS A 150 18.50 -4.18 -12.44
CA LYS A 150 19.59 -4.55 -11.53
C LYS A 150 19.23 -5.69 -10.58
N ILE A 151 17.98 -5.72 -10.10
CA ILE A 151 17.53 -6.66 -9.06
C ILE A 151 16.75 -7.86 -9.62
N LYS A 152 16.51 -7.94 -10.93
CA LYS A 152 15.70 -9.01 -11.56
C LYS A 152 16.22 -10.42 -11.28
N SER A 153 17.53 -10.57 -11.01
CA SER A 153 18.16 -11.85 -10.71
C SER A 153 17.94 -12.31 -9.26
N LEU A 154 17.40 -11.45 -8.39
CA LEU A 154 17.18 -11.78 -6.98
C LEU A 154 15.96 -12.69 -6.78
N SER A 155 14.94 -12.58 -7.63
CA SER A 155 13.79 -13.49 -7.64
C SER A 155 12.97 -13.46 -8.94
N ASP A 156 12.26 -14.56 -9.20
CA ASP A 156 11.30 -14.67 -10.30
C ASP A 156 10.19 -13.60 -10.25
N ASN A 157 9.88 -13.07 -9.06
CA ASN A 157 8.86 -12.03 -8.91
C ASN A 157 9.33 -10.68 -9.46
N GLU A 158 10.59 -10.28 -9.19
CA GLU A 158 11.14 -9.04 -9.75
C GLU A 158 11.30 -9.16 -11.26
N ALA A 159 11.81 -10.29 -11.75
CA ALA A 159 11.92 -10.57 -13.19
C ALA A 159 10.55 -10.49 -13.88
N ARG A 160 9.50 -11.07 -13.28
CA ARG A 160 8.14 -10.98 -13.80
C ARG A 160 7.62 -9.55 -13.78
N LYS A 161 7.84 -8.78 -12.69
CA LYS A 161 7.39 -7.37 -12.63
C LYS A 161 8.02 -6.57 -13.75
N LEU A 162 9.34 -6.63 -13.91
CA LEU A 162 10.06 -5.98 -14.99
C LEU A 162 9.50 -6.34 -16.37
N ASN A 163 9.32 -7.64 -16.64
CA ASN A 163 8.78 -8.10 -17.92
C ASN A 163 7.38 -7.55 -18.20
N VAL A 164 6.50 -7.55 -17.20
CA VAL A 164 5.15 -6.97 -17.32
C VAL A 164 5.25 -5.48 -17.63
N LEU A 165 6.04 -4.72 -16.86
CA LEU A 165 6.18 -3.28 -17.04
C LEU A 165 6.73 -2.90 -18.42
N GLN A 166 7.71 -3.67 -18.92
CA GLN A 166 8.27 -3.48 -20.27
C GLN A 166 7.21 -3.72 -21.36
N ASN A 167 6.40 -4.78 -21.23
CA ASN A 167 5.38 -5.12 -22.22
C ASN A 167 4.20 -4.14 -22.26
N ILE A 168 3.87 -3.49 -21.13
CA ILE A 168 2.77 -2.53 -21.03
C ILE A 168 3.22 -1.06 -21.19
N SER A 169 4.49 -0.83 -21.53
CA SER A 169 5.02 0.52 -21.74
C SER A 169 4.42 1.13 -23.01
N ASP A 170 3.83 2.31 -22.89
CA ASP A 170 3.36 3.13 -24.03
C ASP A 170 4.48 4.01 -24.61
N CYS A 171 5.65 3.99 -23.99
CA CYS A 171 6.74 4.87 -24.36
C CYS A 171 7.66 4.21 -25.39
N SER A 172 7.78 4.82 -26.56
CA SER A 172 8.71 4.40 -27.60
C SER A 172 10.17 4.69 -27.23
N ASP A 173 10.42 5.72 -26.42
CA ASP A 173 11.75 6.26 -26.11
C ASP A 173 11.84 6.76 -24.65
N VAL A 174 11.57 5.92 -23.64
CA VAL A 174 11.80 6.36 -22.24
C VAL A 174 13.30 6.54 -22.03
N ASP A 175 13.68 7.72 -21.52
CA ASP A 175 14.86 7.89 -20.69
C ASP A 175 14.85 6.78 -19.61
N PRO A 176 15.71 5.76 -19.68
CA PRO A 176 15.44 4.39 -19.22
C PRO A 176 15.26 4.18 -17.71
N ASP A 177 15.16 5.24 -16.93
CA ASP A 177 15.37 5.22 -15.48
C ASP A 177 14.04 5.11 -14.74
N CYS A 178 13.03 5.90 -15.12
CA CYS A 178 11.76 5.97 -14.40
C CYS A 178 10.54 6.09 -15.32
N GLY A 179 9.44 5.47 -14.90
CA GLY A 179 8.14 5.56 -15.55
C GLY A 179 7.02 5.64 -14.50
N VAL A 180 5.80 5.90 -14.95
CA VAL A 180 4.62 5.88 -14.10
C VAL A 180 3.69 4.77 -14.57
N MET A 181 3.45 3.79 -13.71
CA MET A 181 2.48 2.73 -13.91
C MET A 181 1.09 3.22 -13.50
N ILE A 182 0.13 3.01 -14.39
CA ILE A 182 -1.28 3.25 -14.17
C ILE A 182 -1.98 1.89 -14.06
N HIS A 183 -2.68 1.70 -12.95
CA HIS A 183 -3.47 0.49 -12.75
C HIS A 183 -4.78 0.80 -12.04
N PHE A 184 -5.71 -0.13 -12.11
CA PHE A 184 -7.02 -0.05 -11.49
C PHE A 184 -7.19 -1.16 -10.48
N HIS A 185 -7.78 -0.82 -9.34
CA HIS A 185 -8.27 -1.78 -8.37
C HIS A 185 -9.72 -1.50 -8.03
N GLY A 186 -10.56 -2.54 -8.02
CA GLY A 186 -11.98 -2.35 -7.74
C GLY A 186 -12.72 -3.61 -7.35
N ILE A 187 -14.02 -3.45 -7.14
CA ILE A 187 -14.96 -4.53 -6.88
C ILE A 187 -15.97 -4.56 -8.02
N VAL A 188 -16.20 -5.76 -8.56
CA VAL A 188 -17.23 -6.01 -9.57
C VAL A 188 -18.25 -7.03 -9.07
N VAL A 189 -19.51 -6.88 -9.49
CA VAL A 189 -20.57 -7.84 -9.18
C VAL A 189 -20.67 -8.88 -10.29
N SER A 190 -20.20 -10.08 -10.00
CA SER A 190 -20.23 -11.25 -10.88
C SER A 190 -21.16 -12.30 -10.28
N ASN A 191 -22.47 -12.07 -10.41
CA ASN A 191 -23.55 -12.81 -9.75
C ASN A 191 -23.71 -14.26 -10.29
N SER A 192 -23.01 -14.62 -11.36
CA SER A 192 -23.06 -15.94 -11.97
C SER A 192 -21.74 -16.29 -12.66
N SER A 193 -21.54 -17.58 -12.93
CA SER A 193 -20.43 -18.05 -13.76
C SER A 193 -20.48 -17.50 -15.19
N LEU A 194 -21.68 -17.26 -15.73
CA LEU A 194 -21.88 -16.66 -17.05
C LEU A 194 -21.38 -15.21 -17.08
N ARG A 195 -21.83 -14.36 -16.14
CA ARG A 195 -21.37 -12.97 -16.06
C ARG A 195 -19.87 -12.85 -15.83
N ASN A 196 -19.27 -13.81 -15.09
CA ASN A 196 -17.81 -13.85 -14.95
C ASN A 196 -17.11 -14.10 -16.30
N LYS A 197 -17.66 -15.01 -17.11
CA LYS A 197 -17.14 -15.31 -18.45
C LYS A 197 -17.31 -14.12 -19.39
N GLU A 198 -18.47 -13.47 -19.37
CA GLU A 198 -18.76 -12.26 -20.15
C GLU A 198 -17.80 -11.14 -19.77
N LEU A 199 -17.62 -10.86 -18.47
CA LEU A 199 -16.65 -9.89 -17.99
C LEU A 199 -15.22 -10.23 -18.42
N ARG A 200 -14.78 -11.47 -18.20
CA ARG A 200 -13.44 -11.90 -18.64
C ARG A 200 -13.25 -11.69 -20.13
N SER A 201 -14.21 -12.10 -20.94
CA SER A 201 -14.15 -11.94 -22.40
C SER A 201 -14.10 -10.47 -22.79
N ALA A 202 -14.90 -9.60 -22.16
CA ALA A 202 -14.91 -8.17 -22.45
C ALA A 202 -13.57 -7.52 -22.10
N LEU A 203 -13.00 -7.86 -20.94
CA LEU A 203 -11.69 -7.36 -20.51
C LEU A 203 -10.56 -7.86 -21.45
N THR A 204 -10.53 -9.14 -21.80
CA THR A 204 -9.46 -9.69 -22.66
C THR A 204 -9.52 -9.21 -24.11
N ASN A 205 -10.66 -8.66 -24.55
CA ASN A 205 -10.83 -8.08 -25.87
C ASN A 205 -10.34 -6.61 -25.95
N VAL A 206 -9.86 -6.03 -24.85
CA VAL A 206 -9.26 -4.71 -24.84
C VAL A 206 -7.79 -4.85 -25.25
N GLU A 207 -7.43 -4.23 -26.37
CA GLU A 207 -6.09 -4.33 -26.97
C GLU A 207 -4.97 -3.94 -25.99
N ASP A 208 -5.19 -2.87 -25.22
CA ASP A 208 -4.24 -2.39 -24.20
C ASP A 208 -3.95 -3.42 -23.10
N TRP A 209 -4.87 -4.36 -22.85
CA TRP A 209 -4.76 -5.37 -21.79
C TRP A 209 -4.37 -6.76 -22.32
N ALA A 210 -4.09 -6.87 -23.61
CA ALA A 210 -3.64 -8.10 -24.27
C ALA A 210 -2.11 -8.22 -24.37
N ARG A 211 -1.35 -7.22 -23.90
CA ARG A 211 0.10 -7.13 -24.03
C ARG A 211 0.86 -8.05 -23.05
N SER A 212 0.22 -8.43 -21.94
CA SER A 212 0.77 -9.40 -20.98
C SER A 212 -0.34 -10.20 -20.28
N PRO A 213 -0.15 -11.52 -20.05
CA PRO A 213 -1.15 -12.36 -19.38
C PRO A 213 -1.39 -11.99 -17.91
N TYR A 214 -0.55 -11.13 -17.34
CA TYR A 214 -0.65 -10.67 -15.95
C TYR A 214 -1.34 -9.30 -15.81
N GLN A 215 -1.84 -8.71 -16.90
CA GLN A 215 -2.49 -7.39 -16.82
C GLN A 215 -3.83 -7.44 -16.09
N ILE A 216 -4.59 -8.52 -16.24
CA ILE A 216 -5.93 -8.62 -15.65
C ILE A 216 -5.93 -9.72 -14.60
N GLU A 217 -6.34 -9.38 -13.39
CA GLU A 217 -6.57 -10.33 -12.32
C GLU A 217 -7.97 -10.19 -11.75
N LEU A 218 -8.67 -11.31 -11.61
CA LEU A 218 -10.01 -11.39 -11.00
C LEU A 218 -9.99 -12.44 -9.89
N LYS A 219 -10.03 -11.97 -8.65
CA LYS A 219 -9.95 -12.79 -7.43
C LYS A 219 -11.29 -12.82 -6.69
N ASN A 220 -11.54 -13.93 -6.00
CA ASN A 220 -12.58 -13.97 -4.97
C ASN A 220 -12.16 -13.09 -3.79
N LEU A 221 -13.11 -12.51 -3.07
CA LEU A 221 -12.77 -11.87 -1.80
C LEU A 221 -12.41 -12.92 -0.74
N PHE A 222 -11.84 -12.48 0.38
CA PHE A 222 -11.39 -13.39 1.42
C PHE A 222 -12.59 -14.10 2.06
N ARG A 223 -12.60 -15.44 1.96
CA ARG A 223 -13.70 -16.28 2.48
C ARG A 223 -13.79 -16.31 4.00
N ASN A 224 -12.67 -16.08 4.70
CA ASN A 224 -12.58 -16.06 6.15
C ASN A 224 -12.96 -14.69 6.77
N LYS A 225 -13.50 -13.77 5.96
CA LYS A 225 -13.91 -12.43 6.39
C LYS A 225 -15.37 -12.18 6.03
N THR A 226 -16.04 -11.36 6.82
CA THR A 226 -17.37 -10.85 6.45
C THR A 226 -17.26 -9.97 5.21
N ILE A 227 -18.38 -9.74 4.51
CA ILE A 227 -18.41 -8.81 3.37
C ILE A 227 -17.93 -7.43 3.82
N THR A 228 -18.46 -6.92 4.94
CA THR A 228 -18.06 -5.64 5.51
C THR A 228 -16.56 -5.54 5.77
N GLN A 229 -15.94 -6.56 6.37
CA GLN A 229 -14.48 -6.59 6.60
C GLN A 229 -13.68 -6.64 5.29
N ASN A 230 -14.21 -7.28 4.24
CA ASN A 230 -13.59 -7.25 2.92
C ASN A 230 -13.69 -5.85 2.31
N LEU A 231 -14.88 -5.24 2.31
CA LEU A 231 -15.11 -3.91 1.73
C LEU A 231 -14.25 -2.85 2.42
N GLU A 232 -14.17 -2.87 3.75
CA GLU A 232 -13.35 -1.95 4.54
C GLU A 232 -11.86 -2.09 4.17
N LYS A 233 -11.36 -3.34 4.16
CA LYS A 233 -9.96 -3.61 3.79
C LYS A 233 -9.65 -3.18 2.35
N ILE A 234 -10.57 -3.42 1.43
CA ILE A 234 -10.40 -3.03 0.02
C ILE A 234 -10.38 -1.51 -0.09
N ALA A 235 -11.30 -0.81 0.57
CA ALA A 235 -11.34 0.64 0.55
C ALA A 235 -10.02 1.25 1.05
N SER A 236 -9.50 0.82 2.20
CA SER A 236 -8.19 1.26 2.69
C SER A 236 -7.05 0.90 1.74
N TYR A 237 -7.10 -0.28 1.11
CA TYR A 237 -6.06 -0.72 0.20
C TYR A 237 -6.00 0.13 -1.07
N VAL A 238 -7.13 0.46 -1.69
CA VAL A 238 -7.14 1.18 -2.98
C VAL A 238 -6.95 2.69 -2.85
N THR A 239 -7.15 3.26 -1.65
CA THR A 239 -6.97 4.71 -1.43
C THR A 239 -5.60 5.09 -0.87
N LYS A 240 -4.73 4.14 -0.55
CA LYS A 240 -3.38 4.41 -0.01
C LYS A 240 -2.44 5.08 -1.03
N GLY A 241 -2.78 5.01 -2.32
CA GLY A 241 -1.96 5.46 -3.44
C GLY A 241 -0.75 4.54 -3.69
N GLY A 242 -0.28 4.51 -4.93
CA GLY A 242 0.96 3.80 -5.25
C GLY A 242 2.15 4.52 -4.61
N ASN A 243 3.19 3.75 -4.27
CA ASN A 243 4.35 4.22 -3.50
C ASN A 243 3.99 4.88 -2.15
N GLU A 244 3.11 4.25 -1.36
CA GLU A 244 2.66 4.70 -0.03
C GLU A 244 3.77 5.24 0.89
N ASN A 245 4.96 4.64 0.85
CA ASN A 245 6.13 5.03 1.65
C ASN A 245 7.13 5.95 0.91
N LEU A 246 6.75 6.50 -0.25
CA LEU A 246 7.59 7.27 -1.16
C LEU A 246 8.87 6.52 -1.55
N ARG A 247 8.71 5.24 -1.89
CA ARG A 247 9.77 4.33 -2.35
C ARG A 247 9.28 3.49 -3.53
N TYR A 248 10.18 3.06 -4.41
CA TYR A 248 9.87 2.12 -5.48
C TYR A 248 9.52 0.73 -4.92
N ASN A 249 8.46 0.11 -5.43
CA ASN A 249 8.09 -1.24 -5.06
C ASN A 249 8.89 -2.24 -5.91
N ALA A 250 9.60 -3.17 -5.27
CA ALA A 250 10.40 -4.18 -5.97
C ALA A 250 9.56 -5.32 -6.56
N GLY A 251 8.36 -5.58 -6.02
CA GLY A 251 7.45 -6.63 -6.53
C GLY A 251 5.98 -6.19 -6.52
N PHE A 252 5.11 -6.99 -7.15
CA PHE A 252 3.67 -6.79 -7.06
C PHE A 252 3.14 -7.30 -5.71
N GLY A 253 2.45 -6.44 -4.95
CA GLY A 253 1.77 -6.83 -3.72
C GLY A 253 2.67 -7.35 -2.59
N ARG A 254 3.99 -7.06 -2.64
CA ARG A 254 4.93 -7.33 -1.57
C ARG A 254 5.80 -6.09 -1.32
N ASP A 255 5.85 -5.68 -0.07
CA ASP A 255 7.09 -5.13 0.46
C ASP A 255 8.09 -6.30 0.50
N LEU A 256 9.29 -6.11 -0.05
CA LEU A 256 10.38 -7.05 0.24
C LEU A 256 10.50 -7.16 1.75
N PRO A 257 10.75 -8.36 2.32
CA PRO A 257 11.11 -8.52 3.73
C PRO A 257 12.13 -7.44 4.04
N GLU A 258 11.77 -6.54 4.96
CA GLU A 258 12.40 -5.22 5.10
C GLU A 258 13.88 -5.27 4.73
N ASP A 259 14.19 -4.57 3.64
CA ASP A 259 15.54 -4.51 3.06
C ASP A 259 16.58 -4.43 4.16
N THR A 260 17.67 -5.14 4.01
CA THR A 260 18.82 -5.08 4.92
C THR A 260 19.23 -3.63 5.18
N ASP A 261 18.99 -2.72 4.23
CA ASP A 261 19.14 -1.27 4.34
C ASP A 261 18.21 -0.60 5.35
N ALA A 262 16.95 -1.04 5.43
CA ALA A 262 16.04 -0.61 6.49
C ALA A 262 16.49 -1.15 7.86
N ARG A 263 17.18 -2.30 7.92
CA ARG A 263 17.81 -2.82 9.16
C ARG A 263 19.08 -2.06 9.53
N ILE A 264 19.89 -1.63 8.55
CA ILE A 264 21.08 -0.79 8.73
C ILE A 264 20.68 0.61 9.23
N TRP A 265 19.63 1.20 8.64
CA TRP A 265 19.05 2.46 9.11
C TRP A 265 18.48 2.34 10.54
N ARG A 266 17.85 1.20 10.87
CA ARG A 266 17.35 0.89 12.23
C ARG A 266 18.45 0.60 13.26
N ALA A 267 19.63 0.15 12.83
CA ALA A 267 20.72 -0.21 13.72
C ALA A 267 21.49 1.01 14.27
N GLY A 268 21.07 2.24 13.94
CA GLY A 268 21.64 3.46 14.49
C GLY A 268 22.96 3.89 13.87
N THR A 269 23.47 3.19 12.86
CA THR A 269 24.74 3.51 12.18
C THR A 269 24.62 4.59 11.09
N GLY A 270 23.41 5.02 10.74
CA GLY A 270 23.11 6.03 9.72
C GLY A 270 22.72 7.41 10.26
N ARG A 271 23.17 7.78 11.47
CA ARG A 271 22.98 9.12 12.03
C ARG A 271 23.90 10.12 11.33
N ALA A 272 23.34 10.98 10.48
CA ALA A 272 24.06 12.11 9.87
C ALA A 272 24.64 13.09 10.91
N ASP A 273 24.09 13.05 12.12
CA ASP A 273 24.48 13.76 13.34
C ASP A 273 25.71 13.16 14.04
N GLU A 274 26.15 11.95 13.68
CA GLU A 274 27.33 11.27 14.25
C GLU A 274 28.42 10.93 13.21
N GLY A 275 28.38 11.56 12.03
CA GLY A 275 29.46 11.45 11.03
C GLY A 275 29.56 10.08 10.31
N GLY A 276 28.53 9.23 10.42
CA GLY A 276 28.43 8.01 9.62
C GLY A 276 28.14 8.35 8.15
N GLU A 277 28.77 7.63 7.22
CA GLU A 277 28.42 7.72 5.79
C GLU A 277 26.94 7.39 5.62
N THR A 278 26.13 8.39 5.27
CA THR A 278 24.74 8.18 4.88
C THR A 278 24.73 7.39 3.58
N LEU A 279 24.48 6.08 3.66
CA LEU A 279 24.14 5.27 2.49
C LEU A 279 22.86 5.83 1.86
N THR A 280 22.94 6.19 0.59
CA THR A 280 21.81 6.69 -0.20
C THR A 280 20.75 5.58 -0.30
N ASP A 281 19.52 5.83 0.15
CA ASP A 281 18.39 4.92 -0.08
C ASP A 281 18.08 4.87 -1.58
N GLU A 282 18.66 3.93 -2.30
CA GLU A 282 18.50 3.76 -3.76
C GLU A 282 17.05 3.49 -4.18
N ARG A 283 16.18 3.14 -3.22
CA ARG A 283 14.76 2.89 -3.46
C ARG A 283 13.87 4.08 -3.14
N ALA A 284 14.39 5.14 -2.53
CA ALA A 284 13.63 6.35 -2.26
C ALA A 284 13.26 7.06 -3.56
N LEU A 285 12.01 7.53 -3.65
CA LEU A 285 11.65 8.49 -4.68
C LEU A 285 12.44 9.78 -4.48
N THR A 286 12.88 10.36 -5.58
CA THR A 286 13.49 11.69 -5.60
C THR A 286 12.44 12.75 -5.23
N LEU A 287 12.90 13.92 -4.78
CA LEU A 287 11.99 15.04 -4.50
C LEU A 287 11.17 15.45 -5.74
N HIS A 288 11.75 15.33 -6.93
CA HIS A 288 11.07 15.62 -8.19
C HIS A 288 9.93 14.64 -8.47
N GLU A 289 10.17 13.34 -8.29
CA GLU A 289 9.15 12.30 -8.45
C GLU A 289 8.03 12.44 -7.41
N ILE A 290 8.37 12.79 -6.16
CA ILE A 290 7.37 13.05 -5.13
C ILE A 290 6.49 14.25 -5.52
N ALA A 291 7.09 15.34 -5.99
CA ALA A 291 6.34 16.52 -6.45
C ALA A 291 5.51 16.24 -7.72
N LEU A 292 5.98 15.36 -8.61
CA LEU A 292 5.20 14.90 -9.76
C LEU A 292 4.01 14.06 -9.30
N LEU A 293 4.22 13.06 -8.45
CA LEU A 293 3.19 12.17 -7.93
C LEU A 293 2.10 12.96 -7.19
N ASP A 294 2.49 13.97 -6.41
CA ASP A 294 1.55 14.88 -5.75
C ASP A 294 0.68 15.64 -6.75
N ARG A 295 1.29 16.24 -7.79
CA ARG A 295 0.56 16.94 -8.86
C ARG A 295 -0.40 16.02 -9.61
N ILE A 296 0.01 14.77 -9.87
CA ILE A 296 -0.86 13.76 -10.49
C ILE A 296 -2.08 13.49 -9.60
N TRP A 297 -1.88 13.26 -8.30
CA TRP A 297 -2.99 13.00 -7.40
C TRP A 297 -3.95 14.18 -7.29
N ILE A 298 -3.44 15.41 -7.16
CA ILE A 298 -4.28 16.62 -7.18
C ILE A 298 -5.10 16.66 -8.47
N ALA A 299 -4.45 16.47 -9.62
CA ALA A 299 -5.12 16.52 -10.92
C ALA A 299 -6.22 15.44 -11.02
N LEU A 300 -5.92 14.18 -10.68
CA LEU A 300 -6.89 13.08 -10.70
C LEU A 300 -8.06 13.34 -9.74
N MET A 301 -7.78 13.74 -8.49
CA MET A 301 -8.80 14.06 -7.49
C MET A 301 -9.73 15.18 -8.00
N SER A 302 -9.15 16.24 -8.55
CA SER A 302 -9.87 17.44 -9.02
C SER A 302 -10.76 17.24 -10.25
N ARG A 303 -10.73 16.06 -10.90
CA ARG A 303 -11.63 15.74 -12.02
C ARG A 303 -13.11 15.73 -11.61
N ARG A 304 -13.40 15.59 -10.31
CA ARG A 304 -14.74 15.70 -9.71
C ARG A 304 -14.76 16.77 -8.60
N PRO A 305 -15.89 17.49 -8.40
CA PRO A 305 -16.01 18.51 -7.34
C PRO A 305 -15.85 17.97 -5.92
N ASP A 306 -16.10 16.67 -5.70
CA ASP A 306 -15.95 16.00 -4.41
C ASP A 306 -14.51 15.52 -4.13
N MET A 307 -13.56 15.89 -4.98
CA MET A 307 -12.15 15.46 -4.93
C MET A 307 -11.94 13.95 -5.12
N ARG A 308 -12.93 13.22 -5.64
CA ARG A 308 -12.87 11.77 -5.85
C ARG A 308 -12.81 11.38 -7.32
N GLY A 309 -12.25 12.26 -8.16
CA GLY A 309 -12.07 12.07 -9.61
C GLY A 309 -11.17 10.91 -10.05
N TYR A 310 -10.49 10.26 -9.11
CA TYR A 310 -9.71 9.04 -9.34
C TYR A 310 -10.56 7.76 -9.21
N LEU A 311 -11.80 7.86 -8.70
CA LEU A 311 -12.74 6.74 -8.64
C LEU A 311 -13.42 6.52 -9.98
N ILE A 312 -13.61 5.26 -10.32
CA ILE A 312 -14.31 4.81 -11.52
C ILE A 312 -15.54 4.03 -11.08
N GLU A 313 -16.70 4.51 -11.51
CA GLU A 313 -18.03 3.93 -11.23
C GLU A 313 -18.71 3.59 -12.55
N SER A 314 -19.14 2.34 -12.71
CA SER A 314 -19.86 1.85 -13.90
C SER A 314 -20.88 0.78 -13.56
#